data_AF-A0A7J6TGR8-F1
#
_entry.id   AF-A0A7J6TGR8-F1
#
_cell.length_a   1.000
_cell.length_b   1.000
_cell.length_c   1.000
_cell.angle_alpha   90.00
_cell.angle_beta   90.00
_cell.angle_gamma   90.00
#
_symmetry.space_group_name_H-M   'P 1'
#
loop_
_entity.id
_entity.type
_entity.pdbx_description
1 polymer ?
#
loop_
_entity_poly.entity_id
_entity_poly.type
_entity_poly.pdbx_seq_one_letter_code
_entity_poly.pdbx_strand_id
1 'polypeptide(L)'
;MWLLPASWDGGNMPMPCILKPRPLWSGKQLFSMLLPKISLQKDAGIASKNRGDDPWFSRSDCRVIIQEGEIMSGVICKKTVGASSGGLIHITWLDYGPERTKQFIGGIQRLVNFWLLHHGFTV
;
A
#
# COMPACT_ATOMS: atom_id res chain seq x y z
N MET A 1 15.55 3.03 -14.17
CA MET A 1 14.69 2.85 -12.98
C MET A 1 13.31 3.39 -13.32
N TRP A 2 12.46 2.56 -13.94
CA TRP A 2 11.23 2.96 -14.66
C TRP A 2 9.93 2.61 -13.91
N LEU A 3 10.04 2.24 -12.63
CA LEU A 3 8.97 1.53 -11.91
C LEU A 3 8.00 2.43 -11.16
N LEU A 4 8.29 3.71 -10.94
CA LEU A 4 7.34 4.61 -10.28
C LEU A 4 6.60 5.49 -11.29
N PRO A 5 5.37 5.93 -10.96
CA PRO A 5 4.54 6.77 -11.81
C PRO A 5 5.27 8.03 -12.27
N ALA A 6 4.77 8.65 -13.34
CA ALA A 6 5.30 9.89 -13.90
C ALA A 6 5.32 11.06 -12.89
N SER A 7 4.63 10.93 -11.75
CA SER A 7 4.72 11.86 -10.63
C SER A 7 5.90 11.62 -9.69
N TRP A 8 6.75 10.61 -9.93
CA TRP A 8 8.05 10.51 -9.28
C TRP A 8 9.01 11.46 -9.97
N ASP A 9 9.27 12.57 -9.31
CA ASP A 9 10.19 13.65 -9.65
C ASP A 9 11.69 13.25 -9.57
N GLY A 10 12.01 11.95 -9.45
CA GLY A 10 13.39 11.48 -9.34
C GLY A 10 14.11 11.92 -8.05
N GLY A 11 13.40 12.56 -7.11
CA GLY A 11 13.93 13.10 -5.88
C GLY A 11 13.70 12.18 -4.69
N ASN A 12 14.71 11.38 -4.34
CA ASN A 12 14.86 10.62 -3.10
C ASN A 12 13.98 9.38 -2.92
N MET A 13 14.65 8.21 -2.89
CA MET A 13 14.07 7.02 -2.26
C MET A 13 13.80 7.30 -0.77
N PRO A 14 12.70 6.77 -0.20
CA PRO A 14 12.43 6.91 1.22
C PRO A 14 13.55 6.26 2.02
N MET A 15 13.72 6.69 3.27
CA MET A 15 14.64 6.06 4.19
C MET A 15 14.28 4.56 4.35
N PRO A 16 15.24 3.63 4.26
CA PRO A 16 14.94 2.21 4.41
C PRO A 16 14.37 1.91 5.81
N CYS A 17 13.36 1.03 5.88
CA CYS A 17 12.78 0.55 7.14
C CYS A 17 13.85 -0.03 8.09
N ILE A 18 14.84 -0.73 7.54
CA ILE A 18 15.91 -1.36 8.31
C ILE A 18 17.23 -0.79 7.81
N LEU A 19 18.03 -0.21 8.69
CA LEU A 19 19.31 0.43 8.33
C LEU A 19 20.52 -0.51 8.48
N LYS A 20 20.47 -1.40 9.47
CA LYS A 20 21.55 -2.33 9.80
C LYS A 20 20.99 -3.75 9.90
N PRO A 21 21.74 -4.79 9.49
CA PRO A 21 23.12 -4.76 8.98
C PRO A 21 23.24 -4.26 7.53
N ARG A 22 22.14 -4.22 6.78
CA ARG A 22 22.06 -3.69 5.41
C ARG A 22 20.78 -2.87 5.26
N PRO A 23 20.77 -1.83 4.41
CA PRO A 23 19.57 -1.05 4.14
C PRO A 23 18.53 -1.91 3.42
N LEU A 24 17.36 -2.11 4.03
CA LEU A 24 16.23 -2.86 3.46
C LEU A 24 14.95 -2.03 3.52
N TRP A 25 14.20 -2.06 2.43
CA TRP A 25 12.90 -1.43 2.29
C TRP A 25 11.79 -2.47 2.43
N SER A 26 10.69 -2.08 3.06
CA SER A 26 9.51 -2.93 3.11
C SER A 26 8.64 -2.77 1.87
N GLY A 27 7.85 -3.80 1.54
CA GLY A 27 6.84 -3.69 0.47
C GLY A 27 5.81 -2.60 0.76
N LYS A 28 5.48 -2.37 2.04
CA LYS A 28 4.58 -1.29 2.48
C LYS A 28 5.14 0.10 2.19
N GLN A 29 6.45 0.29 2.38
CA GLN A 29 7.12 1.55 2.03
C GLN A 29 7.03 1.83 0.53
N LEU A 30 7.37 0.83 -0.31
CA LEU A 30 7.30 0.97 -1.76
C LEU A 30 5.87 1.25 -2.24
N PHE A 31 4.87 0.61 -1.63
CA PHE A 31 3.47 0.88 -1.93
C PHE A 31 3.05 2.29 -1.51
N SER A 32 3.55 2.77 -0.35
CA SER A 32 3.25 4.11 0.16
C SER A 32 3.71 5.22 -0.77
N MET A 33 4.82 5.01 -1.51
CA MET A 33 5.29 5.97 -2.52
C MET A 33 4.29 6.22 -3.66
N LEU A 34 3.36 5.30 -3.89
CA LEU A 34 2.33 5.43 -4.93
C LEU A 34 1.07 6.12 -4.41
N LEU A 35 0.86 6.13 -3.10
CA LEU A 35 -0.35 6.67 -2.50
C LEU A 35 -0.32 8.22 -2.54
N PRO A 36 -1.44 8.86 -2.87
CA PRO A 36 -1.61 10.28 -2.56
C PRO A 36 -1.74 10.49 -1.05
N LYS A 37 -1.74 11.75 -0.58
CA LYS A 37 -1.89 12.07 0.84
C LYS A 37 -3.31 11.78 1.32
N ILE A 38 -3.58 10.52 1.64
CA ILE A 38 -4.87 10.03 2.14
C ILE A 38 -4.70 9.33 3.47
N SER A 39 -5.74 9.38 4.28
CA SER A 39 -5.81 8.69 5.56
C SER A 39 -6.98 7.72 5.57
N LEU A 40 -6.73 6.47 5.95
CA LEU A 40 -7.73 5.39 5.95
C LEU A 40 -7.43 4.42 7.09
N GLN A 41 -8.47 3.99 7.81
CA GLN A 41 -8.41 2.86 8.72
C GLN A 41 -9.44 1.81 8.33
N LYS A 42 -9.01 0.56 8.14
CA LYS A 42 -9.89 -0.54 7.75
C LYS A 42 -9.37 -1.89 8.19
N ASP A 43 -10.26 -2.82 8.45
CA ASP A 43 -9.89 -4.20 8.75
C ASP A 43 -9.51 -4.96 7.47
N ALA A 44 -8.37 -5.66 7.54
CA ALA A 44 -7.92 -6.58 6.51
C ALA A 44 -8.82 -7.82 6.44
N GLY A 45 -8.67 -8.60 5.38
CA GLY A 45 -9.41 -9.84 5.20
C GLY A 45 -9.21 -10.85 6.34
N ILE A 46 -8.03 -10.85 6.95
CA ILE A 46 -7.62 -11.81 7.98
C ILE A 46 -8.12 -11.44 9.39
N ALA A 47 -8.60 -10.21 9.59
CA ALA A 47 -9.12 -9.73 10.87
C ALA A 47 -10.28 -10.57 11.42
N SER A 48 -11.10 -11.17 10.54
CA SER A 48 -12.23 -12.01 10.96
C SER A 48 -11.79 -13.28 11.72
N LYS A 49 -10.57 -13.75 11.48
CA LYS A 49 -9.97 -14.91 12.13
C LYS A 49 -9.25 -14.55 13.44
N ASN A 50 -8.87 -13.29 13.62
CA ASN A 50 -8.08 -12.82 14.76
C ASN A 50 -8.81 -11.73 15.54
N ARG A 51 -10.01 -12.04 16.07
CA ARG A 51 -10.91 -11.06 16.71
C ARG A 51 -10.42 -10.50 18.06
N GLY A 52 -9.34 -11.05 18.62
CA GLY A 52 -8.73 -10.59 19.86
C GLY A 52 -7.44 -9.81 19.67
N ASP A 53 -7.13 -9.40 18.43
CA ASP A 53 -5.92 -8.66 18.14
C ASP A 53 -6.06 -7.18 18.52
N ASP A 54 -4.96 -6.55 18.94
CA ASP A 54 -4.97 -5.16 19.36
C ASP A 54 -5.28 -4.24 18.16
N PRO A 55 -6.25 -3.31 18.29
CA PRO A 55 -6.64 -2.44 17.17
C PRO A 55 -5.53 -1.48 16.71
N TRP A 56 -4.57 -1.12 17.54
CA TRP A 56 -3.49 -0.19 17.19
C TRP A 56 -2.16 -0.90 16.97
N PHE A 57 -1.96 -2.04 17.63
CA PHE A 57 -0.76 -2.87 17.48
C PHE A 57 -1.10 -4.32 17.14
N SER A 58 -1.64 -4.50 15.94
CA SER A 58 -2.09 -5.82 15.47
C SER A 58 -0.90 -6.78 15.29
N ARG A 59 -0.85 -7.83 16.12
CA ARG A 59 0.15 -8.91 16.04
C ARG A 59 0.10 -9.65 14.72
N SER A 60 -1.08 -9.73 14.14
CA SER A 60 -1.34 -10.46 12.89
C SER A 60 -1.55 -9.56 11.69
N ASP A 61 -1.19 -8.28 11.81
CA ASP A 61 -1.25 -7.29 10.73
C ASP A 61 -2.66 -7.19 10.08
N CYS A 62 -3.67 -7.34 10.93
CA CYS A 62 -5.09 -7.39 10.59
C CYS A 62 -5.72 -6.03 10.34
N ARG A 63 -5.12 -4.93 10.81
CA ARG A 63 -5.70 -3.60 10.65
C ARG A 63 -4.84 -2.74 9.73
N VAL A 64 -5.43 -2.34 8.63
CA VAL A 64 -4.84 -1.41 7.67
C VAL A 64 -5.01 0.00 8.19
N ILE A 65 -3.89 0.66 8.49
CA ILE A 65 -3.83 2.05 8.92
C ILE A 65 -2.93 2.78 7.94
N ILE A 66 -3.51 3.78 7.28
CA ILE A 66 -2.84 4.66 6.34
C ILE A 66 -3.02 6.08 6.86
N GLN A 67 -1.92 6.83 6.93
CA GLN A 67 -1.92 8.20 7.42
C GLN A 67 -1.09 9.06 6.48
N GLU A 68 -1.69 10.13 5.96
CA GLU A 68 -1.04 11.07 5.04
C GLU A 68 -0.35 10.43 3.81
N GLY A 69 -0.88 9.29 3.35
CA GLY A 69 -0.31 8.53 2.22
C GLY A 69 0.74 7.48 2.62
N GLU A 70 1.03 7.31 3.91
CA GLU A 70 1.95 6.29 4.41
C GLU A 70 1.19 5.13 5.08
N ILE A 71 1.55 3.90 4.71
CA ILE A 71 0.99 2.69 5.32
C ILE A 71 1.75 2.40 6.62
N MET A 72 1.08 2.59 7.75
CA MET A 72 1.62 2.33 9.08
C MET A 72 1.51 0.86 9.46
N SER A 73 0.38 0.23 9.15
CA SER A 73 0.13 -1.18 9.46
C SER A 73 -0.87 -1.82 8.48
N GLY A 74 -0.92 -3.15 8.49
CA GLY A 74 -1.94 -3.97 7.86
C GLY A 74 -1.54 -4.59 6.52
N VAL A 75 -2.15 -5.75 6.24
CA VAL A 75 -2.06 -6.41 4.94
C VAL A 75 -3.07 -5.83 3.97
N ILE A 76 -2.57 -5.30 2.86
CA ILE A 76 -3.40 -4.77 1.77
C ILE A 76 -4.08 -5.94 1.03
N CYS A 77 -5.41 -5.96 1.04
CA CYS A 77 -6.21 -7.05 0.47
C CYS A 77 -7.35 -6.51 -0.42
N LYS A 78 -8.18 -7.41 -0.95
CA LYS A 78 -9.37 -7.05 -1.75
C LYS A 78 -10.29 -6.04 -1.05
N LYS A 79 -10.40 -6.07 0.28
CA LYS A 79 -11.21 -5.09 1.05
C LYS A 79 -10.61 -3.68 1.07
N THR A 80 -9.32 -3.56 0.80
CA THR A 80 -8.58 -2.30 0.85
C THR A 80 -8.44 -1.70 -0.55
N VAL A 81 -7.96 -2.47 -1.53
CA VAL A 81 -7.70 -2.00 -2.91
C VAL A 81 -8.82 -2.36 -3.89
N GLY A 82 -9.67 -3.33 -3.58
CA GLY A 82 -10.74 -3.76 -4.48
C GLY A 82 -11.92 -2.79 -4.55
N ALA A 83 -12.94 -3.20 -5.29
CA ALA A 83 -14.20 -2.45 -5.51
C ALA A 83 -15.12 -2.42 -4.27
N SER A 84 -14.55 -2.19 -3.08
CA SER A 84 -15.32 -1.99 -1.86
C SER A 84 -15.60 -0.50 -1.63
N SER A 85 -16.77 -0.18 -1.09
CA SER A 85 -17.03 1.16 -0.56
C SER A 85 -16.03 1.49 0.56
N GLY A 86 -15.61 2.76 0.64
CA GLY A 86 -14.50 3.20 1.49
C GLY A 86 -13.19 2.42 1.26
N GLY A 87 -12.92 1.98 0.03
CA GLY A 87 -11.61 1.43 -0.36
C GLY A 87 -10.66 2.52 -0.85
N LEU A 88 -9.39 2.18 -1.02
CA LEU A 88 -8.34 3.09 -1.50
C LEU A 88 -8.69 3.75 -2.84
N ILE A 89 -9.18 2.95 -3.80
CA ILE A 89 -9.57 3.46 -5.12
C ILE A 89 -10.75 4.44 -4.99
N HIS A 90 -11.73 4.10 -4.16
CA HIS A 90 -12.92 4.93 -3.96
C HIS A 90 -12.55 6.29 -3.32
N ILE A 91 -11.73 6.29 -2.27
CA ILE A 91 -11.29 7.53 -1.61
C ILE A 91 -10.40 8.36 -2.54
N THR A 92 -9.46 7.73 -3.23
CA THR A 92 -8.58 8.43 -4.19
C THR A 92 -9.40 9.10 -5.30
N TRP A 93 -10.48 8.46 -5.76
CA TRP A 93 -11.39 9.02 -6.75
C TRP A 93 -12.16 10.23 -6.22
N LEU A 94 -12.66 10.16 -4.99
CA LEU A 94 -13.40 11.26 -4.38
C LEU A 94 -12.50 12.47 -4.09
N ASP A 95 -11.32 12.23 -3.53
CA ASP A 95 -10.45 13.30 -3.03
C ASP A 95 -9.58 13.93 -4.13
N TYR A 96 -9.11 13.13 -5.09
CA TYR A 96 -8.13 13.56 -6.11
C TYR A 96 -8.65 13.42 -7.56
N GLY A 97 -9.85 12.88 -7.76
CA GLY A 97 -10.47 12.77 -9.06
C GLY A 97 -9.93 11.64 -9.94
N PRO A 98 -10.42 11.58 -11.19
CA PRO A 98 -10.23 10.43 -12.08
C PRO A 98 -8.79 10.24 -12.54
N GLU A 99 -8.10 11.32 -12.91
CA GLU A 99 -6.76 11.22 -13.50
C GLU A 99 -5.73 10.74 -12.47
N ARG A 100 -5.80 11.22 -11.23
CA ARG A 100 -4.92 10.75 -10.15
C ARG A 100 -5.21 9.29 -9.79
N THR A 101 -6.48 8.90 -9.78
CA THR A 101 -6.88 7.51 -9.53
C THR A 101 -6.37 6.56 -10.62
N LYS A 102 -6.47 6.97 -11.88
CA LYS A 102 -5.91 6.22 -13.01
C LYS A 102 -4.39 6.03 -12.88
N GLN A 103 -3.66 7.09 -12.52
CA GLN A 103 -2.22 7.01 -12.28
C GLN A 103 -1.88 6.07 -11.13
N PHE A 104 -2.64 6.14 -10.03
CA PHE A 104 -2.49 5.27 -8.88
C PHE A 104 -2.69 3.79 -9.24
N ILE A 105 -3.78 3.45 -9.93
CA ILE A 105 -4.05 2.08 -10.39
C ILE A 105 -2.93 1.57 -11.29
N GLY A 106 -2.52 2.37 -12.28
CA GLY A 106 -1.43 2.00 -13.19
C GLY A 106 -0.08 1.83 -12.47
N GLY A 107 0.21 2.68 -11.49
CA GLY A 107 1.41 2.58 -10.66
C GLY A 107 1.45 1.29 -9.83
N ILE A 108 0.35 0.95 -9.16
CA ILE A 108 0.26 -0.29 -8.38
C ILE A 108 0.46 -1.51 -9.27
N GLN A 109 -0.22 -1.56 -10.41
CA GLN A 109 -0.12 -2.69 -11.34
C GLN A 109 1.33 -2.88 -11.80
N ARG A 110 2.04 -1.81 -12.17
CA ARG A 110 3.45 -1.88 -12.56
C ARG A 110 4.34 -2.38 -11.43
N LEU A 111 4.18 -1.85 -10.22
CA LEU A 111 4.98 -2.22 -9.05
C LEU A 111 4.78 -3.71 -8.69
N VAL A 112 3.52 -4.14 -8.55
CA VAL A 112 3.19 -5.51 -8.12
C VAL A 112 3.55 -6.52 -9.20
N ASN A 113 3.27 -6.24 -10.47
CA ASN A 113 3.63 -7.14 -11.58
C ASN A 113 5.14 -7.31 -11.69
N PHE A 114 5.90 -6.23 -11.51
CA PHE A 114 7.36 -6.31 -11.50
C PHE A 114 7.87 -7.16 -10.34
N TRP A 115 7.34 -6.97 -9.13
CA TRP A 115 7.70 -7.80 -7.98
C TRP A 115 7.34 -9.27 -8.22
N LEU A 116 6.15 -9.55 -8.76
CA LEU A 116 5.66 -10.89 -9.04
C LEU A 116 6.49 -11.61 -10.11
N LEU A 117 6.98 -10.89 -11.13
CA LEU A 117 7.87 -11.43 -12.16
C LEU A 117 9.15 -12.02 -11.54
N HIS A 118 9.68 -11.39 -10.49
CA HIS A 118 10.90 -11.84 -9.82
C HIS A 118 10.67 -12.84 -8.69
N HIS A 119 9.53 -12.78 -7.99
CA HIS A 119 9.21 -13.74 -6.94
C HIS A 119 8.62 -15.05 -7.50
N GLY A 120 7.85 -14.97 -8.58
CA GLY A 120 7.06 -16.07 -9.09
C GLY A 120 5.88 -16.44 -8.18
N PHE A 121 4.88 -17.10 -8.76
CA PHE A 121 3.78 -17.72 -8.05
C PHE A 121 3.30 -18.93 -8.85
N THR A 122 3.10 -20.07 -8.19
CA THR A 122 2.55 -21.30 -8.78
C THR A 122 1.51 -21.88 -7.83
N VAL A 123 0.61 -22.71 -8.36
CA VAL A 123 -0.41 -23.45 -7.61
C VAL A 123 0.00 -24.92 -7.50
#